data_AF-A0A7J9JUQ6-F1
#
_entry.id   AF-A0A7J9JUQ6-F1
#
_cell.length_a   1.000
_cell.length_b   1.000
_cell.length_c   1.000
_cell.angle_alpha   90.00
_cell.angle_beta   90.00
_cell.angle_gamma   90.00
#
_symmetry.space_group_name_H-M   'P 1'
#
loop_
_entity.id
_entity.type
_entity.pdbx_description
1 polymer ?
#
loop_
_entity_poly.entity_id
_entity_poly.type
_entity_poly.pdbx_seq_one_letter_code
_entity_poly.pdbx_strand_id
1 'polypeptide(L)'
;MRFIVLLWGEKSRLANNETLGVPVFSYKEMVKLGRENRAALNDSLDARKGYRYEVIGSDDIATLVYTSGTTGNPKGVMLSHKNLLHQIENLGVLGPAKAGDRFLSMLPTWHTYERACEYFIFTRGIEQVYTTVRTL
;
A
#
# COMPACT_ATOMS: atom_id res chain seq x y z
N MET A 1 -2.66 15.40 0.69
CA MET A 1 -3.48 14.18 0.93
C MET A 1 -4.82 14.37 0.25
N ARG A 2 -5.21 13.52 -0.71
CA ARG A 2 -6.41 13.75 -1.57
C ARG A 2 -7.71 13.22 -0.99
N PHE A 3 -7.64 12.12 -0.23
CA PHE A 3 -8.77 11.50 0.44
C PHE A 3 -8.26 10.60 1.58
N ILE A 4 -9.16 10.21 2.48
CA ILE A 4 -8.90 9.23 3.55
C ILE A 4 -9.86 8.06 3.33
N VAL A 5 -9.35 6.82 3.42
CA VAL A 5 -10.20 5.61 3.45
C VAL A 5 -10.13 4.98 4.83
N LEU A 6 -11.26 4.96 5.53
CA LEU A 6 -11.44 4.24 6.78
C LEU A 6 -11.66 2.75 6.50
N LEU A 7 -10.67 1.93 6.85
CA LEU A 7 -10.75 0.48 6.72
C LEU A 7 -11.67 -0.15 7.78
N TRP A 8 -11.71 0.45 8.97
CA TRP A 8 -12.60 0.04 10.07
C TRP A 8 -13.12 1.26 10.83
N GLY A 9 -14.23 1.07 11.57
CA GLY A 9 -14.85 2.13 12.39
C GLY A 9 -15.89 2.96 11.65
N GLU A 10 -16.45 3.96 12.34
CA GLU A 10 -17.46 4.87 11.81
C GLU A 10 -16.89 6.25 11.51
N LYS A 11 -17.32 6.86 10.39
CA LYS A 11 -16.93 8.22 10.00
C LYS A 11 -17.27 9.27 11.06
N SER A 12 -18.34 9.06 11.82
CA SER A 12 -18.81 9.92 12.91
C SER A 12 -17.75 10.20 13.97
N ARG A 13 -16.77 9.28 14.13
CA ARG A 13 -15.67 9.42 15.10
C ARG A 13 -14.54 10.32 14.64
N LEU A 14 -14.44 10.61 13.34
CA LEU A 14 -13.54 11.64 12.79
C LEU A 14 -14.30 12.97 12.80
N ALA A 15 -14.48 13.56 13.98
CA ALA A 15 -15.32 14.73 14.14
C ALA A 15 -14.79 15.94 13.32
N ASN A 16 -15.68 16.46 12.46
CA ASN A 16 -15.82 17.73 11.71
C ASN A 16 -14.70 18.79 11.60
N ASN A 17 -13.57 18.75 12.30
CA ASN A 17 -12.46 19.71 12.18
C ASN A 17 -11.09 19.06 11.91
N GLU A 18 -10.93 17.73 12.02
CA GLU A 18 -9.62 17.09 11.92
C GLU A 18 -9.17 16.77 10.48
N THR A 19 -10.09 16.79 9.51
CA THR A 19 -9.79 16.33 8.15
C THR A 19 -9.34 17.44 7.19
N LEU A 20 -9.24 18.70 7.60
CA LEU A 20 -8.73 19.82 6.77
C LEU A 20 -9.40 19.92 5.37
N GLY A 21 -10.67 19.52 5.24
CA GLY A 21 -11.38 19.49 3.95
C GLY A 21 -11.06 18.29 3.05
N VAL A 22 -10.30 17.32 3.55
CA VAL A 22 -10.00 16.07 2.83
C VAL A 22 -11.20 15.12 2.89
N PRO A 23 -11.72 14.64 1.75
CA PRO A 23 -12.87 13.73 1.73
C PRO A 23 -12.54 12.39 2.38
N VAL A 24 -13.48 11.89 3.20
CA VAL A 24 -13.36 10.61 3.91
C VAL A 24 -14.35 9.59 3.35
N PHE A 25 -13.84 8.43 2.94
CA PHE A 25 -14.59 7.28 2.48
C PHE A 25 -14.46 6.13 3.48
N SER A 26 -15.54 5.39 3.73
CA SER A 26 -15.46 4.08 4.36
C SER A 26 -15.03 3.04 3.33
N TYR A 27 -14.45 1.93 3.80
CA TYR A 27 -14.09 0.82 2.92
C TYR A 27 -15.29 0.34 2.08
N LYS A 28 -16.49 0.28 2.67
CA LYS A 28 -17.71 -0.13 1.95
C LYS A 28 -18.07 0.81 0.81
N GLU A 29 -18.00 2.12 1.04
CA GLU A 29 -18.27 3.11 -0.03
C GLU A 29 -17.20 3.05 -1.12
N MET A 30 -15.93 2.86 -0.75
CA MET A 30 -14.85 2.77 -1.73
C MET A 30 -15.00 1.51 -2.60
N VAL A 31 -15.40 0.38 -2.00
CA VAL A 31 -15.73 -0.85 -2.74
C VAL A 31 -16.94 -0.63 -3.66
N LYS A 32 -17.99 0.06 -3.20
CA LYS A 32 -19.16 0.38 -4.01
C LYS A 32 -18.78 1.27 -5.21
N LEU A 33 -18.06 2.36 -4.96
CA LEU A 33 -17.56 3.28 -5.98
C LEU A 33 -16.69 2.55 -7.01
N GLY A 34 -15.81 1.65 -6.54
CA GLY A 34 -14.99 0.81 -7.40
C GLY A 34 -15.82 -0.11 -8.30
N ARG A 35 -16.90 -0.71 -7.79
CA ARG A 35 -17.81 -1.56 -8.59
C ARG A 35 -18.58 -0.75 -9.64
N GLU A 36 -19.12 0.40 -9.25
CA GLU A 36 -19.88 1.30 -10.15
C GLU A 36 -18.98 1.83 -11.28
N ASN A 37 -17.78 2.31 -10.93
CA ASN A 37 -16.81 2.76 -11.93
C ASN A 37 -16.35 1.62 -12.83
N ARG A 38 -16.12 0.42 -12.29
CA ARG A 38 -15.73 -0.74 -13.12
C ARG A 38 -16.81 -1.16 -14.10
N ALA A 39 -18.08 -1.10 -13.69
CA ALA A 39 -19.20 -1.34 -14.59
C ALA A 39 -19.21 -0.32 -15.74
N ALA A 40 -19.09 0.98 -15.42
CA ALA A 40 -19.01 2.05 -16.42
C ALA A 40 -17.78 1.96 -17.35
N LEU A 41 -16.64 1.46 -16.84
CA LEU A 41 -15.41 1.24 -17.61
C LEU A 41 -15.48 0.01 -18.53
N ASN A 42 -16.27 -1.01 -18.18
CA ASN A 42 -16.47 -2.17 -19.05
C ASN A 42 -17.31 -1.83 -20.29
N ASP A 43 -18.24 -0.87 -20.15
CA ASP A 43 -19.11 -0.42 -21.25
C ASP A 43 -18.43 0.58 -22.20
N SER A 44 -17.23 1.05 -21.88
CA SER A 44 -16.52 2.06 -22.65
C SER A 44 -15.09 1.61 -22.99
N LEU A 45 -14.92 1.09 -24.22
CA LEU A 45 -13.61 0.75 -24.80
C LEU A 45 -12.61 1.94 -24.78
N ASP A 46 -13.09 3.17 -24.62
CA ASP A 46 -12.31 4.41 -24.64
C ASP A 46 -12.04 5.05 -23.25
N ALA A 47 -12.62 4.57 -22.14
CA ALA A 47 -12.52 5.30 -20.87
C ALA A 47 -11.13 5.32 -20.22
N ARG A 48 -10.18 4.50 -20.70
CA ARG A 48 -8.77 4.60 -20.28
C ARG A 48 -8.04 5.80 -20.89
N LYS A 49 -8.53 6.40 -21.98
CA LYS A 49 -7.87 7.54 -22.65
C LYS A 49 -8.03 8.87 -21.90
N GLY A 50 -9.04 8.99 -21.03
CA GLY A 50 -9.33 10.23 -20.29
C GLY A 50 -8.59 10.38 -18.95
N TYR A 51 -7.96 9.33 -18.43
CA TYR A 51 -7.25 9.40 -17.16
C TYR A 51 -5.84 9.95 -17.34
N ARG A 52 -5.65 11.22 -16.98
CA ARG A 52 -4.32 11.80 -16.75
C ARG A 52 -3.83 11.36 -15.37
N TYR A 53 -2.95 10.37 -15.35
CA TYR A 53 -2.19 10.07 -14.14
C TYR A 53 -1.19 11.21 -13.90
N GLU A 54 -1.18 11.74 -12.68
CA GLU A 54 -0.10 12.63 -12.26
C GLU A 54 1.20 11.82 -12.27
N VAL A 55 2.27 12.45 -12.77
CA VAL A 55 3.59 11.82 -12.80
C VAL A 55 4.09 11.72 -11.36
N ILE A 56 4.40 10.50 -10.93
CA ILE A 56 4.95 10.21 -9.61
C ILE A 56 6.47 10.42 -9.67
N GLY A 57 7.01 11.28 -8.80
CA GLY A 57 8.43 11.52 -8.62
C GLY A 57 9.07 10.56 -7.61
N SER A 58 10.39 10.40 -7.69
CA SER A 58 11.13 9.55 -6.75
C SER A 58 11.10 10.04 -5.30
N ASP A 59 11.02 11.36 -5.10
CA ASP A 59 11.02 11.99 -3.78
C ASP A 59 9.60 12.11 -3.19
N ASP A 60 8.56 11.75 -3.95
CA ASP A 60 7.19 11.71 -3.45
C ASP A 60 7.04 10.67 -2.34
N ILE A 61 6.25 11.00 -1.32
CA ILE A 61 5.96 10.09 -0.21
C ILE A 61 5.12 8.93 -0.70
N ALA A 62 5.69 7.72 -0.61
CA ALA A 62 5.03 6.49 -0.98
C ALA A 62 4.19 5.93 0.18
N THR A 63 4.69 6.03 1.42
CA THR A 63 3.98 5.46 2.58
C THR A 63 4.40 6.09 3.91
N LEU A 64 3.50 6.00 4.90
CA LEU A 64 3.76 6.32 6.30
C LEU A 64 3.79 5.01 7.10
N VAL A 65 4.91 4.73 7.79
CA VAL A 65 5.01 3.58 8.69
C VAL A 65 4.96 4.08 10.13
N TYR A 66 4.00 3.60 10.90
CA TYR A 66 3.86 3.99 12.30
C TYR A 66 4.71 3.11 13.20
N THR A 67 5.41 3.73 14.14
CA THR A 67 6.20 3.07 15.19
C THR A 67 5.67 3.49 16.56
N SER A 68 5.79 2.63 17.56
CA SER A 68 5.20 2.84 18.89
C SER A 68 5.69 4.12 19.59
N GLY A 69 6.89 4.61 19.25
CA GLY A 69 7.48 5.80 19.83
C GLY A 69 7.84 5.60 21.31
N THR A 70 9.01 6.10 21.74
CA THR A 70 9.43 6.01 23.15
C THR A 70 8.59 6.88 24.10
N THR A 71 7.82 7.82 23.55
CA THR A 71 7.01 8.81 24.28
C THR A 71 5.52 8.45 24.33
N GLY A 72 5.12 7.22 24.01
CA GLY A 72 3.75 6.71 24.06
C GLY A 72 2.85 7.07 22.87
N ASN A 73 3.17 8.15 22.14
CA ASN A 73 2.46 8.53 20.91
C ASN A 73 3.11 7.89 19.67
N PRO A 74 2.34 7.20 18.81
CA PRO A 74 2.88 6.64 17.58
C PRO A 74 3.44 7.72 16.65
N LYS A 75 4.63 7.46 16.08
CA LYS A 75 5.28 8.37 15.12
C LYS A 75 5.18 7.79 13.72
N GLY A 76 4.66 8.57 12.78
CA GLY A 76 4.60 8.21 11.36
C GLY A 76 5.90 8.55 10.65
N VAL A 77 6.63 7.53 10.21
CA VAL A 77 7.85 7.67 9.42
C VAL A 77 7.48 7.84 7.96
N MET A 78 7.87 8.96 7.35
CA MET A 78 7.66 9.24 5.93
C MET A 78 8.71 8.52 5.08
N LEU A 79 8.26 7.62 4.20
CA LEU A 79 9.13 6.92 3.26
C LEU A 79 8.77 7.33 1.83
N SER A 80 9.75 7.88 1.11
CA SER A 80 9.62 8.19 -0.32
C SER A 80 9.78 6.95 -1.20
N HIS A 81 9.39 7.05 -2.46
CA HIS A 81 9.68 6.01 -3.46
C HIS A 81 11.18 5.68 -3.54
N LYS A 82 12.04 6.70 -3.52
CA LYS A 82 13.50 6.55 -3.54
C LYS A 82 14.04 5.78 -2.33
N ASN A 83 13.48 6.00 -1.13
CA ASN A 83 13.89 5.25 0.05
C ASN A 83 13.61 3.75 -0.10
N LEU A 84 12.42 3.41 -0.62
CA LEU A 84 12.01 2.02 -0.83
C LEU A 84 12.85 1.35 -1.92
N LEU A 85 13.07 2.02 -3.06
CA LEU A 85 13.89 1.50 -4.16
C LEU A 85 15.33 1.24 -3.72
N HIS A 86 15.92 2.16 -2.95
CA HIS A 86 17.25 1.96 -2.40
C HIS A 86 17.34 0.68 -1.55
N GLN A 87 16.33 0.40 -0.71
CA GLN A 87 16.31 -0.85 0.07
C GLN A 87 16.19 -2.09 -0.83
N ILE A 88 15.31 -2.05 -1.83
CA ILE A 88 15.07 -3.16 -2.77
C ILE A 88 16.35 -3.51 -3.54
N GLU A 89 17.07 -2.50 -4.05
CA GLU A 89 18.32 -2.69 -4.79
C GLU A 89 19.42 -3.33 -3.94
N ASN A 90 19.44 -3.06 -2.64
CA ASN A 90 20.44 -3.55 -1.70
C ASN A 90 20.03 -4.84 -0.96
N LEU A 91 18.82 -5.37 -1.23
CA LEU A 91 18.30 -6.58 -0.59
C LEU A 91 18.87 -7.89 -1.16
N GLY A 92 19.75 -7.82 -2.16
CA GLY A 92 20.36 -8.97 -2.83
C GLY A 92 21.19 -9.89 -1.91
N VAL A 93 21.45 -9.46 -0.67
CA VAL A 93 22.06 -10.29 0.38
C VAL A 93 21.21 -11.50 0.78
N LEU A 94 19.90 -11.50 0.45
CA LEU A 94 18.98 -12.61 0.76
C LEU A 94 19.25 -13.88 -0.07
N GLY A 95 20.19 -13.84 -1.01
CA GLY A 95 20.59 -14.99 -1.82
C GLY A 95 20.01 -14.96 -3.24
N PRO A 96 20.22 -16.04 -4.01
CA PRO A 96 19.77 -16.09 -5.40
C PRO A 96 18.25 -16.16 -5.46
N ALA A 97 17.64 -15.05 -5.86
CA ALA A 97 16.21 -14.93 -6.11
C ALA A 97 15.95 -15.07 -7.62
N LYS A 98 15.35 -16.19 -8.05
CA LYS A 98 15.06 -16.49 -9.45
C LYS A 98 13.56 -16.60 -9.69
N ALA A 99 13.13 -16.21 -10.88
CA ALA A 99 11.75 -16.41 -11.31
C ALA A 99 11.37 -17.90 -11.19
N GLY A 100 10.21 -18.16 -10.60
CA GLY A 100 9.74 -19.52 -10.28
C GLY A 100 10.04 -20.00 -8.86
N ASP A 101 10.88 -19.30 -8.10
CA ASP A 101 11.02 -19.57 -6.66
C ASP A 101 9.72 -19.20 -5.91
N ARG A 102 9.62 -19.69 -4.67
CA ARG A 102 8.52 -19.38 -3.74
C ARG A 102 9.09 -18.76 -2.47
N PHE A 103 8.54 -17.63 -2.06
CA PHE A 103 8.90 -16.96 -0.81
C PHE A 103 7.73 -17.04 0.17
N LEU A 104 8.03 -17.48 1.40
CA LEU A 104 7.07 -17.51 2.48
C LEU A 104 7.13 -16.21 3.29
N SER A 105 6.05 -15.44 3.28
CA SER A 105 5.87 -14.29 4.16
C SER A 105 5.76 -14.75 5.61
N MET A 106 6.78 -14.46 6.40
CA MET A 106 6.83 -14.84 7.81
C MET A 106 6.57 -13.65 8.74
N LEU A 107 6.96 -12.45 8.32
CA LEU A 107 6.78 -11.25 9.12
C LEU A 107 5.50 -10.52 8.69
N PRO A 108 4.91 -9.67 9.54
CA PRO A 108 3.74 -8.93 9.13
C PRO A 108 4.07 -7.85 8.08
N THR A 109 3.24 -7.73 7.05
CA THR A 109 3.44 -6.85 5.89
C THR A 109 3.46 -5.36 6.19
N TRP A 110 2.98 -4.95 7.38
CA TRP A 110 3.06 -3.58 7.85
C TRP A 110 4.45 -3.21 8.43
N HIS A 111 5.34 -4.18 8.66
CA HIS A 111 6.73 -3.90 9.02
C HIS A 111 7.55 -3.58 7.76
N THR A 112 8.35 -2.51 7.84
CA THR A 112 9.16 -2.03 6.72
C THR A 112 10.10 -3.09 6.13
N TYR A 113 10.65 -3.98 6.97
CA TYR A 113 11.57 -5.03 6.51
C TYR A 113 10.87 -6.08 5.65
N GLU A 114 9.76 -6.65 6.12
CA GLU A 114 8.96 -7.61 5.32
C GLU A 114 8.53 -6.99 4.01
N ARG A 115 8.04 -5.74 4.07
CA ARG A 115 7.58 -5.02 2.90
C ARG A 115 8.69 -4.80 1.86
N ALA A 116 9.93 -4.58 2.31
CA ALA A 116 11.08 -4.51 1.43
C ALA A 116 11.38 -5.86 0.77
N CYS A 117 11.30 -6.96 1.54
CA CYS A 117 11.42 -8.33 1.01
C CYS A 117 10.36 -8.61 -0.07
N GLU A 118 9.08 -8.32 0.22
CA GLU A 118 7.98 -8.50 -0.74
C GLU A 118 8.24 -7.76 -2.05
N TYR A 119 8.65 -6.49 -1.97
CA TYR A 119 8.96 -5.72 -3.17
C TYR A 119 10.15 -6.29 -3.94
N PHE A 120 11.20 -6.72 -3.26
CA PHE A 120 12.32 -7.40 -3.90
C PHE A 120 11.87 -8.67 -4.64
N ILE A 121 11.06 -9.51 -4.01
CA ILE A 121 10.50 -10.74 -4.59
C ILE A 121 9.66 -10.44 -5.84
N PHE A 122 8.80 -9.42 -5.78
CA PHE A 122 8.00 -9.02 -6.93
C PHE A 122 8.85 -8.53 -8.10
N THR A 123 9.96 -7.83 -7.85
CA THR A 123 10.90 -7.43 -8.93
C THR A 123 11.61 -8.62 -9.58
N ARG A 124 11.61 -9.80 -8.94
CA ARG A 124 12.26 -11.03 -9.42
C ARG A 124 11.29 -12.05 -10.02
N GLY A 125 9.99 -11.75 -10.04
CA GLY A 125 8.97 -12.68 -10.56
C GLY A 125 8.80 -13.94 -9.70
N ILE A 126 8.97 -13.81 -8.39
CA ILE A 126 8.84 -14.90 -7.41
C ILE A 126 7.41 -14.95 -6.88
N GLU A 127 6.92 -16.15 -6.58
CA GLU A 127 5.61 -16.37 -5.93
C GLU A 127 5.70 -16.00 -4.45
N GLN A 128 4.87 -15.05 -4.00
CA GLN A 128 4.69 -14.71 -2.59
C GLN A 128 3.60 -15.58 -1.97
N VAL A 129 3.95 -16.30 -0.90
CA VAL A 129 3.05 -17.17 -0.15
C VAL A 129 2.83 -16.59 1.24
N TYR A 130 1.57 -16.39 1.63
CA TYR A 130 1.20 -15.93 2.96
C TYR A 130 0.82 -17.11 3.85
N THR A 131 1.25 -17.08 5.11
CA THR A 131 0.73 -18.02 6.11
C THR A 131 -0.69 -17.61 6.52
N THR A 132 -1.55 -18.60 6.71
CA THR A 132 -2.86 -18.43 7.34
C THR A 132 -3.01 -19.47 8.44
N VAL A 133 -3.84 -19.22 9.44
CA VAL A 133 -4.17 -20.22 10.48
C VAL A 133 -4.72 -21.52 9.87
N ARG A 134 -5.29 -21.45 8.66
CA ARG A 134 -5.82 -22.61 7.93
C ARG A 134 -4.75 -23.44 7.22
N THR A 135 -3.54 -22.91 7.08
CA THR A 135 -2.42 -23.50 6.35
C THR A 135 -1.17 -23.65 7.23
N LEU A 136 -1.35 -23.57 8.55
CA LEU A 136 -0.38 -23.94 9.57
C LEU A 136 -0.63 -25.37 10.04
#